data_AF-H7GDN7-F1
#
_entry.id   AF-H7GDN7-F1
#
_cell.length_a   1.000
_cell.length_b   1.000
_cell.length_c   1.000
_cell.angle_alpha   90.00
_cell.angle_beta   90.00
_cell.angle_gamma   90.00
#
_symmetry.space_group_name_H-M   'P 1'
#
loop_
_entity.id
_entity.type
_entity.pdbx_description
1 polymer ?
#
loop_
_entity_poly.entity_id
_entity_poly.type
_entity_poly.pdbx_seq_one_letter_code
_entity_poly.pdbx_strand_id
1 'polypeptide(L)'
;MQAGLLAAHGFNPYRLGYFLLKEVEERWDKGRFGPEYEALPLVELLDANHGNRGELLLAHAYEGVELDLKKTKAVLENLHRLWGRPVHLKTVVGGKEVLLSAGS
;
A
#
# COMPACT_ATOMS: atom_id res chain seq x y z
N MET A 1 -23.40 17.36 13.93
CA MET A 1 -22.21 16.60 13.51
C MET A 1 -21.49 16.08 14.74
N GLN A 2 -21.74 14.83 15.12
CA GLN A 2 -20.97 14.16 16.17
C GLN A 2 -19.92 13.32 15.48
N ALA A 3 -18.70 13.87 15.38
CA ALA A 3 -17.51 13.06 15.13
C ALA A 3 -17.34 12.18 16.36
N GLY A 4 -17.81 10.93 16.25
CA GLY A 4 -17.77 9.96 17.32
C GLY A 4 -16.38 9.84 17.92
N LEU A 5 -16.33 9.95 19.23
CA LEU A 5 -15.21 9.61 20.09
C LEU A 5 -14.96 8.09 20.01
N LEU A 6 -14.45 7.60 18.88
CA LEU A 6 -14.02 6.20 18.71
C LEU A 6 -12.57 6.19 18.23
N ALA A 7 -11.64 6.39 19.15
CA ALA A 7 -10.26 6.00 18.94
C ALA A 7 -9.68 5.35 20.20
N ALA A 8 -10.40 4.39 20.76
CA ALA A 8 -9.77 3.32 21.51
C ALA A 8 -9.42 2.22 20.48
N HIS A 9 -8.18 2.24 19.96
CA HIS A 9 -7.58 1.21 19.08
C HIS A 9 -7.90 1.23 17.56
N GLY A 10 -8.33 2.36 16.99
CA GLY A 10 -8.54 2.51 15.54
C GLY A 10 -7.41 3.26 14.81
N PHE A 11 -7.19 2.95 13.53
CA PHE A 11 -6.33 3.74 12.64
C PHE A 11 -6.87 5.16 12.46
N ASN A 12 -6.02 6.19 12.57
CA ASN A 12 -6.41 7.59 12.38
C ASN A 12 -6.00 8.06 10.97
N PRO A 13 -6.96 8.25 10.04
CA PRO A 13 -6.66 8.65 8.66
C PRO A 13 -6.01 10.03 8.54
N TYR A 14 -6.36 10.99 9.40
CA TYR A 14 -5.73 12.32 9.41
C TYR A 14 -4.26 12.24 9.84
N ARG A 15 -3.96 11.35 10.79
CA ARG A 15 -2.57 11.12 11.23
C ARG A 15 -1.75 10.45 10.13
N LEU A 16 -2.34 9.50 9.38
CA LEU A 16 -1.67 8.94 8.20
C LEU A 16 -1.40 10.03 7.17
N GLY A 17 -2.41 10.83 6.82
CA GLY A 17 -2.27 11.92 5.85
C GLY A 17 -1.14 12.88 6.24
N TYR A 18 -1.10 13.29 7.51
CA TYR A 18 -0.01 14.11 8.04
C TYR A 18 1.37 13.44 7.91
N PHE A 19 1.49 12.15 8.26
CA PHE A 19 2.77 11.44 8.12
C PHE A 19 3.20 11.25 6.66
N LEU A 20 2.27 11.01 5.74
CA LEU A 20 2.56 10.94 4.32
C LEU A 20 3.09 12.28 3.81
N LEU A 21 2.42 13.39 4.15
CA LEU A 21 2.86 14.73 3.77
C LEU A 21 4.23 15.05 4.37
N LYS A 22 4.41 14.76 5.67
CA LYS A 22 5.69 14.98 6.36
C LYS A 22 6.82 14.16 5.74
N GLU A 23 6.58 12.91 5.33
CA GLU A 23 7.58 12.12 4.63
C GLU A 23 7.97 12.72 3.28
N VAL A 24 6.99 13.25 2.52
CA VAL A 24 7.24 13.96 1.26
C VAL A 24 8.09 15.21 1.51
N GLU A 25 7.71 16.05 2.47
CA GLU A 25 8.46 17.24 2.87
C GLU A 25 9.89 16.90 3.31
N GLU A 26 10.04 15.91 4.21
CA GLU A 26 11.36 15.45 4.66
C GLU A 26 12.21 14.86 3.55
N ARG A 27 11.61 14.25 2.52
CA ARG A 27 12.35 13.75 1.36
C ARG A 27 12.80 14.91 0.49
N TRP A 28 11.93 15.87 0.23
CA TRP A 28 12.26 17.08 -0.53
C TRP A 28 13.40 17.87 0.12
N ASP A 29 13.28 18.17 1.42
CA ASP A 29 14.24 19.00 2.15
C ASP A 29 15.64 18.35 2.27
N LYS A 30 15.69 17.02 2.36
CA LYS A 30 16.96 16.26 2.48
C LYS A 30 17.59 15.94 1.12
N GLY A 31 17.07 16.45 0.01
CA GLY A 31 17.57 16.11 -1.32
C GLY A 31 17.29 14.67 -1.73
N ARG A 32 16.31 14.01 -1.10
CA ARG A 32 15.96 12.59 -1.33
C ARG A 32 14.99 12.44 -2.50
N PHE A 33 15.43 12.94 -3.65
CA PHE A 33 14.76 12.91 -4.95
C PHE A 33 15.80 12.60 -6.04
N GLY A 34 15.35 12.15 -7.22
CA GLY A 34 16.22 11.78 -8.33
C GLY A 34 16.10 10.30 -8.73
N PRO A 35 16.93 9.84 -9.67
CA PRO A 35 16.80 8.53 -10.31
C PRO A 35 16.74 7.35 -9.34
N GLU A 36 17.48 7.41 -8.22
CA GLU A 36 17.49 6.35 -7.21
C GLU A 36 16.16 6.23 -6.44
N TYR A 37 15.38 7.32 -6.36
CA TYR A 37 14.06 7.34 -5.74
C TYR A 37 12.95 7.05 -6.74
N GLU A 38 13.16 7.42 -8.00
CA GLU A 38 12.29 7.02 -9.12
C GLU A 38 12.36 5.52 -9.38
N ALA A 39 13.52 4.90 -9.11
CA ALA A 39 13.72 3.45 -9.19
C ALA A 39 13.12 2.65 -8.02
N LEU A 40 12.40 3.29 -7.09
CA LEU A 40 11.72 2.56 -6.02
C LEU A 40 10.58 1.71 -6.60
N PRO A 41 10.38 0.47 -6.09
CA PRO A 41 9.29 -0.38 -6.55
C PRO A 41 7.93 0.31 -6.46
N LEU A 42 7.22 0.36 -7.58
CA LEU A 42 5.92 1.02 -7.69
C LEU A 42 4.78 -0.01 -7.62
N VAL A 43 3.77 0.27 -6.79
CA VAL A 43 2.54 -0.51 -6.74
C VAL A 43 1.38 0.37 -7.16
N GLU A 44 0.65 -0.07 -8.17
CA GLU A 44 -0.47 0.65 -8.76
C GLU A 44 -1.79 0.00 -8.39
N LEU A 45 -2.84 0.80 -8.28
CA LEU A 45 -4.21 0.31 -8.16
C LEU A 45 -4.71 -0.07 -9.55
N LEU A 46 -5.02 -1.35 -9.76
CA LEU A 46 -5.55 -1.85 -11.02
C LEU A 46 -7.08 -1.84 -11.02
N ASP A 47 -7.72 -2.23 -9.91
CA ASP A 47 -9.18 -2.28 -9.78
C ASP A 47 -9.60 -2.14 -8.31
N ALA A 48 -10.60 -1.31 -8.03
CA ALA A 48 -11.17 -1.13 -6.69
C ALA A 48 -12.50 -1.90 -6.47
N ASN A 49 -13.01 -2.57 -7.50
CA ASN A 49 -14.19 -3.41 -7.44
C ASN A 49 -13.90 -4.79 -8.07
N HIS A 50 -12.77 -5.38 -7.69
CA HIS A 50 -12.31 -6.64 -8.27
C HIS A 50 -13.37 -7.75 -8.10
N GLY A 51 -13.67 -8.43 -9.20
CA GLY A 51 -14.69 -9.48 -9.23
C GLY A 51 -16.11 -9.01 -8.90
N ASN A 52 -16.38 -7.70 -8.98
CA ASN A 52 -17.62 -7.06 -8.51
C ASN A 52 -17.91 -7.31 -7.02
N ARG A 53 -16.86 -7.45 -6.21
CA ARG A 53 -16.94 -7.69 -4.76
C ARG A 53 -16.41 -6.52 -3.95
N GLY A 54 -16.10 -5.37 -4.54
CA GLY A 54 -15.47 -4.24 -3.82
C GLY A 54 -14.09 -4.58 -3.25
N GLU A 55 -13.41 -5.57 -3.80
CA GLU A 55 -12.05 -5.97 -3.41
C GLU A 55 -11.03 -5.11 -4.15
N LEU A 56 -9.88 -4.83 -3.52
CA LEU A 56 -8.79 -4.13 -4.20
C LEU A 56 -7.90 -5.12 -4.94
N LEU A 57 -7.58 -4.80 -6.18
CA LEU A 57 -6.52 -5.44 -6.95
C LEU A 57 -5.42 -4.43 -7.23
N LEU A 58 -4.25 -4.71 -6.71
CA LEU A 58 -3.01 -3.97 -6.91
C LEU A 58 -2.09 -4.73 -7.86
N ALA A 59 -1.24 -4.01 -8.58
CA ALA A 59 -0.19 -4.56 -9.41
C ALA A 59 1.14 -3.91 -9.07
N HIS A 60 2.16 -4.73 -8.82
CA HIS A 60 3.54 -4.28 -8.73
C HIS A 60 4.07 -4.09 -10.17
N ALA A 61 4.48 -2.86 -10.49
CA ALA A 61 5.20 -2.54 -11.72
C ALA A 61 6.62 -3.13 -11.63
N TYR A 62 6.74 -4.42 -11.92
CA TYR A 62 7.98 -5.17 -11.77
C TYR A 62 8.98 -4.77 -12.87
N GLU A 63 10.06 -4.10 -12.47
CA GLU A 63 11.18 -3.70 -13.34
C GLU A 63 12.47 -4.46 -12.96
N GLY A 64 12.35 -5.76 -12.68
CA GLY A 64 13.48 -6.62 -12.30
C GLY A 64 13.82 -6.62 -10.81
N VAL A 65 13.21 -5.74 -10.01
CA VAL A 65 13.38 -5.67 -8.55
C VAL A 65 12.17 -6.30 -7.86
N GLU A 66 12.39 -7.36 -7.07
CA GLU A 66 11.31 -7.99 -6.29
C GLU A 66 11.00 -7.21 -5.01
N LEU A 67 9.74 -7.29 -4.54
CA LEU A 67 9.35 -6.69 -3.26
C LEU A 67 9.83 -7.54 -2.08
N ASP A 68 10.20 -6.87 -0.99
CA ASP A 68 10.43 -7.54 0.30
C ASP A 68 9.12 -8.17 0.80
N LEU A 69 9.05 -9.49 0.78
CA LEU A 69 7.85 -10.25 1.14
C LEU A 69 7.33 -9.97 2.55
N LYS A 70 8.23 -9.74 3.51
CA LYS A 70 7.84 -9.48 4.90
C LYS A 70 7.15 -8.13 5.02
N LYS A 71 7.71 -7.09 4.38
CA LYS A 71 7.10 -5.76 4.31
C LYS A 71 5.80 -5.80 3.52
N THR A 72 5.79 -6.44 2.35
CA THR A 72 4.61 -6.57 1.50
C THR A 72 3.44 -7.19 2.24
N LYS A 73 3.67 -8.31 2.96
CA LYS A 73 2.61 -8.94 3.75
C LYS A 73 2.05 -7.98 4.81
N ALA A 74 2.92 -7.28 5.55
CA ALA A 74 2.47 -6.31 6.55
C ALA A 74 1.69 -5.14 5.93
N VAL A 75 2.10 -4.66 4.76
CA VAL A 75 1.39 -3.62 4.01
C VAL A 75 0.00 -4.09 3.58
N LEU A 76 -0.12 -5.30 2.99
CA LEU A 76 -1.42 -5.85 2.59
C LEU A 76 -2.37 -6.02 3.77
N GLU A 77 -1.89 -6.48 4.92
CA GLU A 77 -2.70 -6.58 6.15
C GLU A 77 -3.16 -5.21 6.66
N ASN A 78 -2.33 -4.17 6.52
CA ASN A 78 -2.74 -2.81 6.87
C ASN A 78 -3.77 -2.28 5.86
N LEU A 79 -3.54 -2.48 4.56
CA LEU A 79 -4.47 -2.07 3.51
C LEU A 79 -5.82 -2.76 3.65
N HIS A 80 -5.85 -4.06 3.95
CA HIS A 80 -7.07 -4.79 4.27
C HIS A 80 -7.82 -4.15 5.45
N ARG A 81 -7.11 -3.84 6.55
CA ARG A 81 -7.71 -3.16 7.71
C ARG A 81 -8.29 -1.78 7.39
N LEU A 82 -7.67 -1.05 6.45
CA LEU A 82 -8.14 0.27 6.01
C LEU A 82 -9.33 0.17 5.05
N TRP A 83 -9.23 -0.74 4.10
CA TRP A 83 -10.21 -0.91 3.04
C TRP A 83 -11.47 -1.65 3.52
N GLY A 84 -11.33 -2.53 4.52
CA GLY A 84 -12.41 -3.33 5.08
C GLY A 84 -12.83 -4.53 4.23
N ARG A 85 -12.24 -4.70 3.04
CA ARG A 85 -12.43 -5.85 2.14
C ARG A 85 -11.08 -6.47 1.75
N PRO A 86 -11.07 -7.69 1.17
CA PRO A 86 -9.83 -8.31 0.70
C PRO A 86 -9.04 -7.41 -0.24
N VAL A 87 -7.71 -7.50 -0.13
CA VAL A 87 -6.76 -6.76 -0.96
C VAL A 87 -5.80 -7.77 -1.58
N HIS A 88 -5.67 -7.71 -2.90
CA HIS A 88 -4.84 -8.59 -3.71
C HIS A 88 -3.70 -7.78 -4.33
N LEU A 89 -2.51 -8.39 -4.44
CA LEU A 89 -1.35 -7.83 -5.11
C LEU A 89 -0.77 -8.83 -6.09
N LYS A 90 -0.78 -8.48 -7.37
CA LYS A 90 -0.02 -9.17 -8.42
C LYS A 90 1.44 -8.72 -8.35
N THR A 91 2.38 -9.65 -8.15
CA THR A 91 3.82 -9.36 -8.10
C THR A 91 4.62 -10.57 -8.59
N VAL A 92 5.92 -10.39 -8.80
CA VAL A 92 6.87 -11.46 -9.08
C VAL A 92 7.63 -11.84 -7.80
N VAL A 93 7.79 -13.14 -7.56
CA VAL A 93 8.57 -13.72 -6.44
C VAL A 93 9.35 -14.92 -6.95
N GLY A 94 10.67 -14.92 -6.78
CA GLY A 94 11.54 -15.97 -7.31
C GLY A 94 11.39 -16.14 -8.82
N GLY A 95 11.21 -15.04 -9.55
CA GLY A 95 10.98 -15.03 -11.00
C GLY A 95 9.64 -15.57 -11.48
N LYS A 96 8.67 -15.85 -10.59
CA LYS A 96 7.33 -16.31 -10.95
C LYS A 96 6.27 -15.28 -10.55
N GLU A 97 5.30 -15.06 -11.43
CA GLU A 97 4.12 -14.27 -11.09
C GLU A 97 3.31 -14.97 -9.99
N VAL A 98 2.95 -14.20 -8.97
CA VAL A 98 2.16 -14.64 -7.84
C VAL A 98 1.09 -13.60 -7.49
N LEU A 99 -0.02 -14.08 -6.93
CA LEU A 99 -1.06 -13.25 -6.35
C LEU A 99 -1.01 -13.36 -4.83
N LEU A 100 -0.55 -12.32 -4.16
CA LEU A 100 -0.58 -12.21 -2.70
C LEU A 100 -1.93 -11.63 -2.27
N SER A 101 -2.50 -12.11 -1.18
CA SER A 101 -3.81 -11.65 -0.69
C SER A 101 -3.79 -11.46 0.83
N ALA A 102 -4.55 -10.48 1.31
CA ALA A 102 -4.88 -10.30 2.73
C ALA A 102 -6.40 -10.21 2.92
N GLY A 103 -6.92 -10.81 3.99
CA GLY A 103 -8.35 -10.84 4.32
C GLY A 103 -9.18 -11.89 3.57
N SER A 104 -8.53 -12.81 2.84
CA SER A 104 -9.13 -13.96 2.15
C SER A 104 -9.34 -15.17 3.04
#